data_AF-A0A812VEG4-F1
#
_entry.id   AF-A0A812VEG4-F1
#
_cell.length_a   1.000
_cell.length_b   1.000
_cell.length_c   1.000
_cell.angle_alpha   90.00
_cell.angle_beta   90.00
_cell.angle_gamma   90.00
#
_symmetry.space_group_name_H-M   'P 1'
#
loop_
_entity.id
_entity.type
_entity.pdbx_description
1 polymer ?
#
loop_
_entity_poly.entity_id
_entity_poly.type
_entity_poly.pdbx_seq_one_letter_code
_entity_poly.pdbx_strand_id
1 'polypeptide(L)'
;MSPDSGLRAVEATLRPEEIAYGKEVEKWTIELAGGPSAVSPALLLAARAHKIEKATVRRSQFPGSEEGHSQWKAALKQQQEMRVKPILAKAGWGSEAIARVTTLLSMDGSREDKDMQVLEDATCLVFLQTDLPSMKIEDHGKLVDLLHKTWVKMSPCARSKAIHLEYDAPMLHCLIEAIARDSTPSLPQTPMVAPRFTKACADLLRKSWSELPETFTKEVFDRVLAEDKEVHELLSSPVVKEFQNMRKVISRFLGLLEPEAMPQFEKLAHALAVAGHGGGLRLSHIAAMKRAVVRVVTSSWTERS
;
A
#
# COMPACT_ATOMS: atom_id res chain seq x y z
N MET A 1 -0.84 8.48 -33.91
CA MET A 1 -2.14 8.50 -33.21
C MET A 1 -1.89 8.80 -31.75
N SER A 2 -2.63 9.72 -31.12
CA SER A 2 -2.39 10.08 -29.71
C SER A 2 -3.12 9.11 -28.77
N PRO A 3 -2.45 8.56 -27.74
CA PRO A 3 -3.09 7.85 -26.62
C PRO A 3 -4.30 8.60 -26.03
N ASP A 4 -4.29 9.93 -26.10
CA ASP A 4 -5.34 10.81 -25.57
C ASP A 4 -6.72 10.60 -26.18
N SER A 5 -6.81 10.13 -27.44
CA SER A 5 -8.12 9.91 -28.08
C SER A 5 -8.87 8.75 -27.42
N GLY A 6 -8.15 7.68 -27.05
CA GLY A 6 -8.73 6.52 -26.35
C GLY A 6 -9.14 6.88 -24.93
N LEU A 7 -8.30 7.63 -24.22
CA LEU A 7 -8.57 8.08 -22.85
C LEU A 7 -9.85 8.93 -22.78
N ARG A 8 -9.97 9.96 -23.62
CA ARG A 8 -11.17 10.81 -23.67
C ARG A 8 -12.42 10.02 -24.02
N ALA A 9 -12.31 9.07 -24.96
CA ALA A 9 -13.44 8.25 -25.38
C ALA A 9 -13.93 7.32 -24.25
N VAL A 10 -13.01 6.75 -23.46
CA VAL A 10 -13.36 5.95 -22.28
C VAL A 10 -13.96 6.83 -21.19
N GLU A 11 -13.30 7.94 -20.84
CA GLU A 11 -13.76 8.85 -19.78
C GLU A 11 -15.17 9.39 -20.04
N ALA A 12 -15.53 9.66 -21.29
CA ALA A 12 -16.87 10.11 -21.67
C ALA A 12 -17.98 9.08 -21.33
N THR A 13 -17.62 7.84 -21.02
CA THR A 13 -18.55 6.77 -20.63
C THR A 13 -18.58 6.50 -19.13
N LEU A 14 -17.70 7.14 -18.35
CA LEU A 14 -17.52 6.92 -16.92
C LEU A 14 -18.25 7.97 -16.09
N ARG A 15 -18.67 7.58 -14.90
CA ARG A 15 -19.19 8.49 -13.88
C ARG A 15 -18.03 9.28 -13.23
N PRO A 16 -18.29 10.47 -12.64
CA PRO A 16 -17.24 11.29 -12.04
C PRO A 16 -16.36 10.55 -11.02
N GLU A 17 -16.95 9.70 -10.18
CA GLU A 17 -16.24 8.89 -9.19
C GLU A 17 -15.35 7.81 -9.82
N GLU A 18 -15.74 7.27 -10.98
CA GLU A 18 -14.94 6.28 -11.73
C GLU A 18 -13.76 6.97 -12.43
N ILE A 19 -13.99 8.17 -12.97
CA ILE A 19 -12.93 9.01 -13.54
C ILE A 19 -11.90 9.36 -12.47
N ALA A 20 -12.36 9.80 -11.28
CA ALA A 20 -11.50 10.15 -10.16
C ALA A 20 -10.66 8.94 -9.70
N TYR A 21 -11.31 7.78 -9.50
CA TYR A 21 -10.60 6.55 -9.16
C TYR A 21 -9.55 6.19 -10.21
N GLY A 22 -9.90 6.22 -11.50
CA GLY A 22 -8.95 5.94 -12.57
C GLY A 22 -7.77 6.91 -12.61
N LYS A 23 -7.90 8.14 -12.07
CA LYS A 23 -6.80 9.14 -12.05
C LYS A 23 -5.80 8.77 -10.96
N GLU A 24 -6.31 8.29 -9.82
CA GLU A 24 -5.45 7.76 -8.76
C GLU A 24 -4.74 6.48 -9.20
N VAL A 25 -5.42 5.58 -9.93
CA VAL A 25 -4.76 4.37 -10.46
C VAL A 25 -3.68 4.74 -11.47
N GLU A 26 -3.95 5.68 -12.37
CA GLU A 26 -2.94 6.20 -13.32
C GLU A 26 -1.73 6.79 -12.59
N LYS A 27 -1.95 7.62 -11.57
CA LYS A 27 -0.87 8.23 -10.77
C LYS A 27 0.04 7.17 -10.15
N TRP A 28 -0.54 6.14 -9.53
CA TRP A 28 0.22 5.03 -8.97
C TRP A 28 0.91 4.18 -10.05
N THR A 29 0.25 3.96 -11.18
CA THR A 29 0.82 3.23 -12.33
C THR A 29 2.09 3.92 -12.84
N ILE A 30 2.05 5.25 -12.99
CA ILE A 30 3.20 6.06 -13.42
C ILE A 30 4.34 6.00 -12.41
N GLU A 31 4.04 6.15 -11.11
CA GLU A 31 5.04 6.05 -10.04
C GLU A 31 5.71 4.66 -10.05
N LEU A 32 4.92 3.58 -10.07
CA LEU A 32 5.41 2.20 -9.99
C LEU A 32 6.21 1.78 -11.22
N ALA A 33 5.88 2.30 -12.40
CA ALA A 33 6.63 2.05 -13.63
C ALA A 33 7.96 2.81 -13.71
N GLY A 34 8.20 3.78 -12.81
CA GLY A 34 9.40 4.61 -12.83
C GLY A 34 9.28 5.88 -13.67
N GLY A 35 8.06 6.36 -13.92
CA GLY A 35 7.78 7.62 -14.60
C GLY A 35 6.97 7.47 -15.90
N PRO A 36 6.48 8.60 -16.45
CA PRO A 36 5.50 8.58 -17.54
C PRO A 36 6.04 8.01 -18.85
N SER A 37 7.35 8.07 -19.10
CA SER A 37 7.98 7.48 -20.29
C SER A 37 8.10 5.95 -20.23
N ALA A 38 7.97 5.36 -19.04
CA ALA A 38 8.08 3.92 -18.82
C ALA A 38 6.73 3.19 -18.91
N VAL A 39 5.61 3.93 -18.95
CA VAL A 39 4.26 3.34 -19.00
C VAL A 39 3.79 3.19 -20.44
N SER A 40 3.31 2.00 -20.81
CA SER A 40 2.70 1.80 -22.12
C SER A 40 1.34 2.51 -22.24
N PRO A 41 0.95 3.01 -23.43
CA PRO A 41 -0.38 3.59 -23.64
C PRO A 41 -1.53 2.65 -23.25
N ALA A 42 -1.36 1.35 -23.48
CA ALA A 42 -2.36 0.34 -23.12
C ALA A 42 -2.53 0.21 -21.60
N LEU A 43 -1.43 0.29 -20.84
CA LEU A 43 -1.45 0.25 -19.38
C LEU A 43 -2.10 1.51 -18.80
N LEU A 44 -1.77 2.70 -19.28
CA LEU A 44 -2.45 3.95 -18.86
C LEU A 44 -3.96 3.88 -19.11
N LEU A 45 -4.35 3.39 -20.28
CA LEU A 45 -5.75 3.26 -20.64
C LEU A 45 -6.47 2.23 -19.76
N ALA A 46 -5.84 1.08 -19.47
CA ALA A 46 -6.39 0.10 -18.54
C ALA A 46 -6.52 0.65 -17.11
N ALA A 47 -5.55 1.44 -16.64
CA ALA A 47 -5.61 2.12 -15.35
C ALA A 47 -6.82 3.08 -15.27
N ARG A 48 -7.00 3.93 -16.28
CA ARG A 48 -8.10 4.91 -16.35
C ARG A 48 -9.46 4.24 -16.52
N ALA A 49 -9.50 3.10 -17.23
CA ALA A 49 -10.69 2.31 -17.47
C ALA A 49 -11.00 1.28 -16.37
N HIS A 50 -10.20 1.18 -15.30
CA HIS A 50 -10.27 0.03 -14.38
C HIS A 50 -11.67 -0.19 -13.75
N LYS A 51 -12.44 0.88 -13.50
CA LYS A 51 -13.80 0.81 -12.95
C LYS A 51 -14.91 0.86 -14.01
N ILE A 52 -14.60 0.84 -15.32
CA ILE A 52 -15.61 0.81 -16.39
C ILE A 52 -16.61 -0.33 -16.15
N GLU A 53 -17.91 -0.05 -16.26
CA GLU A 53 -19.02 -1.01 -16.07
C GLU A 53 -19.08 -1.77 -14.72
N LYS A 54 -18.20 -1.48 -13.74
CA LYS A 54 -18.19 -2.21 -12.46
C LYS A 54 -19.45 -2.01 -11.63
N ALA A 55 -20.16 -0.89 -11.80
CA ALA A 55 -21.45 -0.67 -11.14
C ALA A 55 -22.66 -1.30 -11.84
N THR A 56 -22.51 -1.67 -13.12
CA THR A 56 -23.58 -2.30 -13.91
C THR A 56 -23.77 -3.76 -13.50
N VAL A 57 -22.67 -4.48 -13.22
CA VAL A 57 -22.67 -5.89 -12.80
C VAL A 57 -22.56 -5.99 -11.28
N ARG A 58 -23.70 -5.96 -10.58
CA ARG A 58 -23.75 -5.89 -9.11
C ARG A 58 -23.47 -7.25 -8.48
N ARG A 59 -22.65 -7.29 -7.43
CA ARG A 59 -22.37 -8.52 -6.65
C ARG A 59 -23.64 -9.21 -6.14
N SER A 60 -24.69 -8.44 -5.82
CA SER A 60 -25.97 -8.95 -5.31
C SER A 60 -26.78 -9.75 -6.33
N GLN A 61 -26.43 -9.71 -7.62
CA GLN A 61 -27.09 -10.49 -8.68
C GLN A 61 -26.64 -11.96 -8.73
N PHE A 62 -25.61 -12.31 -7.95
CA PHE A 62 -24.98 -13.63 -7.97
C PHE A 62 -25.07 -14.31 -6.61
N PRO A 63 -25.07 -15.66 -6.53
CA PRO A 63 -25.11 -16.40 -5.27
C PRO A 63 -24.02 -15.98 -4.29
N GLY A 64 -24.28 -16.07 -2.98
CA GLY A 64 -23.33 -15.71 -1.92
C GLY A 64 -22.13 -16.66 -1.76
N SER A 65 -22.03 -17.71 -2.58
CA SER A 65 -20.97 -18.71 -2.55
C SER A 65 -19.68 -18.23 -3.25
N GLU A 66 -18.58 -18.96 -3.06
CA GLU A 66 -17.33 -18.76 -3.81
C GLU A 66 -17.55 -18.92 -5.32
N GLU A 67 -18.35 -19.91 -5.72
CA GLU A 67 -18.75 -20.12 -7.10
C GLU A 67 -19.51 -18.91 -7.66
N GLY A 68 -20.47 -18.37 -6.90
CA GLY A 68 -21.18 -17.14 -7.28
C GLY A 68 -20.24 -15.92 -7.38
N HIS A 69 -19.19 -15.86 -6.57
CA HIS A 69 -18.15 -14.83 -6.69
C HIS A 69 -17.31 -14.99 -7.96
N SER A 70 -16.96 -16.23 -8.33
CA SER A 70 -16.27 -16.53 -9.60
C SER A 70 -17.12 -16.16 -10.81
N GLN A 71 -18.41 -16.51 -10.80
CA GLN A 71 -19.38 -16.13 -11.84
C GLN A 71 -19.51 -14.62 -11.98
N TRP A 72 -19.63 -13.91 -10.85
CA TRP A 72 -19.67 -12.44 -10.84
C TRP A 72 -18.42 -11.83 -11.48
N LYS A 73 -17.23 -12.32 -11.12
CA LYS A 73 -15.96 -11.85 -11.71
C LYS A 73 -15.92 -12.11 -13.22
N ALA A 74 -16.35 -13.28 -13.67
CA ALA A 74 -16.38 -13.62 -15.10
C ALA A 74 -17.33 -12.70 -15.88
N ALA A 75 -18.55 -12.49 -15.38
CA ALA A 75 -19.53 -11.59 -15.98
C ALA A 75 -19.02 -10.14 -16.04
N LEU A 76 -18.34 -9.70 -14.98
CA LEU A 76 -17.77 -8.36 -14.93
C LEU A 76 -16.70 -8.15 -16.01
N LYS A 77 -15.78 -9.11 -16.17
CA LYS A 77 -14.73 -9.07 -17.20
C LYS A 77 -15.33 -9.01 -18.60
N GLN A 78 -16.30 -9.88 -18.87
CA GLN A 78 -17.00 -9.91 -20.16
C GLN A 78 -17.68 -8.56 -20.46
N GLN A 79 -18.34 -7.96 -19.48
CA GLN A 79 -18.98 -6.66 -19.64
C GLN A 79 -17.98 -5.54 -19.93
N GLN A 80 -16.85 -5.52 -19.21
CA GLN A 80 -15.78 -4.56 -19.43
C GLN A 80 -15.19 -4.68 -20.84
N GLU A 81 -14.93 -5.90 -21.28
CA GLU A 81 -14.45 -6.21 -22.62
C GLU A 81 -15.42 -5.75 -23.71
N MET A 82 -16.70 -6.12 -23.60
CA MET A 82 -17.76 -5.73 -24.55
C MET A 82 -17.90 -4.20 -24.63
N ARG A 83 -17.65 -3.49 -23.53
CA ARG A 83 -17.72 -2.04 -23.49
C ARG A 83 -16.49 -1.37 -24.08
N VAL A 84 -15.30 -1.78 -23.67
CA VAL A 84 -14.05 -1.07 -24.00
C VAL A 84 -13.66 -1.25 -25.47
N LYS A 85 -13.83 -2.45 -26.04
CA LYS A 85 -13.43 -2.77 -27.42
C LYS A 85 -14.02 -1.81 -28.48
N PRO A 86 -15.35 -1.61 -28.56
CA PRO A 86 -15.93 -0.72 -29.57
C PRO A 86 -15.57 0.75 -29.34
N ILE A 87 -15.38 1.19 -28.09
CA ILE A 87 -14.96 2.56 -27.76
C ILE A 87 -13.57 2.82 -28.37
N LEU A 88 -12.63 1.91 -28.12
CA LEU A 88 -11.25 2.05 -28.59
C LEU A 88 -11.13 1.90 -30.11
N ALA A 89 -11.88 0.97 -30.71
CA ALA A 89 -11.92 0.81 -32.16
C ALA A 89 -12.40 2.10 -32.84
N LYS A 90 -13.47 2.73 -32.31
CA LYS A 90 -13.96 4.04 -32.81
C LYS A 90 -12.97 5.17 -32.57
N ALA A 91 -12.19 5.11 -31.49
CA ALA A 91 -11.09 6.03 -31.23
C ALA A 91 -9.82 5.77 -32.08
N GLY A 92 -9.89 4.76 -32.97
CA GLY A 92 -8.86 4.42 -33.96
C GLY A 92 -7.82 3.40 -33.48
N TRP A 93 -7.92 2.84 -32.27
CA TRP A 93 -6.92 1.93 -31.74
C TRP A 93 -6.85 0.61 -32.55
N GLY A 94 -5.62 0.13 -32.78
CA GLY A 94 -5.38 -1.15 -33.45
C GLY A 94 -5.83 -2.35 -32.61
N SER A 95 -6.15 -3.45 -33.28
CA SER A 95 -6.65 -4.68 -32.64
C SER A 95 -5.73 -5.25 -31.57
N GLU A 96 -4.41 -5.21 -31.79
CA GLU A 96 -3.40 -5.67 -30.82
C GLU A 96 -3.43 -4.83 -29.53
N ALA A 97 -3.46 -3.50 -29.66
CA ALA A 97 -3.52 -2.60 -28.51
C ALA A 97 -4.85 -2.76 -27.74
N ILE A 98 -5.96 -2.94 -28.44
CA ILE A 98 -7.26 -3.24 -27.84
C ILE A 98 -7.22 -4.57 -27.07
N ALA A 99 -6.62 -5.61 -27.64
CA ALA A 99 -6.46 -6.90 -26.98
C ALA A 99 -5.60 -6.78 -25.72
N ARG A 100 -4.54 -5.96 -25.77
CA ARG A 100 -3.69 -5.68 -24.60
C ARG A 100 -4.47 -4.99 -23.47
N VAL A 101 -5.22 -3.93 -23.77
CA VAL A 101 -6.06 -3.22 -22.78
C VAL A 101 -7.09 -4.16 -22.17
N THR A 102 -7.75 -4.96 -23.00
CA THR A 102 -8.75 -5.94 -22.54
C THR A 102 -8.13 -6.98 -21.60
N THR A 103 -6.95 -7.49 -21.95
CA THR A 103 -6.20 -8.42 -21.10
C THR A 103 -5.89 -7.79 -19.76
N LEU A 104 -5.37 -6.56 -19.73
CA LEU A 104 -5.07 -5.84 -18.49
C LEU A 104 -6.31 -5.61 -17.63
N LEU A 105 -7.43 -5.18 -18.23
CA LEU A 105 -8.69 -4.97 -17.50
C LEU A 105 -9.26 -6.24 -16.88
N SER A 106 -8.95 -7.41 -17.45
CA SER A 106 -9.42 -8.68 -16.91
C SER A 106 -8.83 -9.02 -15.54
N MET A 107 -7.65 -8.47 -15.20
CA MET A 107 -6.89 -8.80 -14.00
C MET A 107 -6.62 -10.32 -13.83
N ASP A 108 -6.56 -11.08 -14.93
CA ASP A 108 -6.34 -12.54 -14.94
C ASP A 108 -5.00 -12.94 -15.60
N GLY A 109 -4.05 -12.01 -15.67
CA GLY A 109 -2.75 -12.25 -16.31
C GLY A 109 -1.77 -13.04 -15.45
N SER A 110 -0.69 -13.50 -16.09
CA SER A 110 0.47 -14.07 -15.38
C SER A 110 1.09 -13.04 -14.43
N ARG A 111 1.57 -13.49 -13.27
CA ARG A 111 2.39 -12.65 -12.36
C ARG A 111 3.72 -12.22 -12.98
N GLU A 112 4.14 -12.87 -14.07
CA GLU A 112 5.34 -12.49 -14.84
C GLU A 112 5.08 -11.32 -15.80
N ASP A 113 3.81 -11.01 -16.08
CA ASP A 113 3.43 -9.85 -16.88
C ASP A 113 3.60 -8.56 -16.06
N LYS A 114 4.63 -7.78 -16.42
CA LYS A 114 5.01 -6.57 -15.69
C LYS A 114 3.90 -5.52 -15.66
N ASP A 115 3.20 -5.27 -16.77
CA ASP A 115 2.13 -4.25 -16.76
C ASP A 115 0.94 -4.74 -15.93
N MET A 116 0.63 -6.03 -15.98
CA MET A 116 -0.42 -6.63 -15.14
C MET A 116 -0.08 -6.46 -13.66
N GLN A 117 1.16 -6.77 -13.27
CA GLN A 117 1.61 -6.60 -11.89
C GLN A 117 1.57 -5.12 -11.47
N VAL A 118 2.00 -4.19 -12.33
CA VAL A 118 1.94 -2.75 -12.04
C VAL A 118 0.48 -2.28 -11.86
N LEU A 119 -0.45 -2.78 -12.68
CA LEU A 119 -1.87 -2.45 -12.56
C LEU A 119 -2.49 -3.04 -11.27
N GLU A 120 -2.18 -4.30 -10.92
CA GLU A 120 -2.62 -4.91 -9.66
C GLU A 120 -2.05 -4.14 -8.45
N ASP A 121 -0.76 -3.80 -8.49
CA ASP A 121 -0.11 -2.98 -7.47
C ASP A 121 -0.79 -1.62 -7.31
N ALA A 122 -1.00 -0.89 -8.41
CA ALA A 122 -1.64 0.42 -8.40
C ALA A 122 -3.06 0.36 -7.85
N THR A 123 -3.85 -0.64 -8.28
CA THR A 123 -5.23 -0.79 -7.82
C THR A 123 -5.32 -1.22 -6.35
N CYS A 124 -4.38 -2.03 -5.85
CA CYS A 124 -4.23 -2.33 -4.43
C CYS A 124 -3.90 -1.08 -3.60
N LEU A 125 -2.97 -0.25 -4.07
CA LEU A 125 -2.60 0.99 -3.38
C LEU A 125 -3.76 1.99 -3.34
N VAL A 126 -4.48 2.17 -4.45
CA VAL A 126 -5.69 3.00 -4.47
C VAL A 126 -6.75 2.42 -3.55
N PHE A 127 -6.96 1.09 -3.55
CA PHE A 127 -7.89 0.45 -2.64
C PHE A 127 -7.58 0.78 -1.17
N LEU A 128 -6.31 0.64 -0.76
CA LEU A 128 -5.87 0.93 0.61
C LEU A 128 -6.05 2.41 0.97
N GLN A 129 -5.84 3.30 -0.01
CA GLN A 129 -5.87 4.75 0.19
C GLN A 129 -7.30 5.34 0.17
N THR A 130 -8.18 4.84 -0.70
CA THR A 130 -9.48 5.47 -0.98
C THR A 130 -10.67 4.63 -0.56
N ASP A 131 -10.65 3.34 -0.89
CA ASP A 131 -11.82 2.48 -0.74
C ASP A 131 -11.87 1.94 0.70
N LEU A 132 -10.74 1.47 1.23
CA LEU A 132 -10.63 0.87 2.57
C LEU A 132 -11.14 1.77 3.70
N PRO A 133 -10.78 3.08 3.79
CA PRO A 133 -11.26 3.94 4.88
C PRO A 133 -12.78 4.12 4.91
N SER A 134 -13.46 3.92 3.76
CA SER A 134 -14.91 4.01 3.66
C SER A 134 -15.64 2.70 4.00
N MET A 135 -14.90 1.59 4.12
CA MET A 135 -15.48 0.28 4.40
C MET A 135 -15.84 0.16 5.89
N LYS A 136 -17.07 -0.28 6.16
CA LYS A 136 -17.54 -0.59 7.52
C LYS A 136 -17.28 -2.06 7.85
N ILE A 137 -16.03 -2.41 8.15
CA ILE A 137 -15.64 -3.76 8.56
C ILE A 137 -15.34 -3.73 10.06
N GLU A 138 -16.32 -4.13 10.87
CA GLU A 138 -16.19 -4.16 12.34
C GLU A 138 -15.43 -5.39 12.85
N ASP A 139 -15.45 -6.49 12.07
CA ASP A 139 -14.79 -7.73 12.42
C ASP A 139 -13.28 -7.65 12.14
N HIS A 140 -12.49 -7.64 13.22
CA HIS A 140 -11.03 -7.60 13.17
C HIS A 140 -10.43 -8.70 12.30
N GLY A 141 -10.91 -9.94 12.45
CA GLY A 141 -10.40 -11.09 11.69
C GLY A 141 -10.63 -10.94 10.20
N LYS A 142 -11.84 -10.50 9.80
CA LYS A 142 -12.18 -10.23 8.39
C LYS A 142 -11.38 -9.08 7.81
N LEU A 143 -11.12 -8.02 8.59
CA LEU A 143 -10.28 -6.91 8.15
C LEU A 143 -8.84 -7.35 7.92
N VAL A 144 -8.25 -8.09 8.87
CA VAL A 144 -6.91 -8.67 8.71
C VAL A 144 -6.85 -9.63 7.51
N ASP A 145 -7.87 -10.48 7.31
CA ASP A 145 -7.95 -11.38 6.16
C ASP A 145 -8.01 -10.63 4.82
N LEU A 146 -8.79 -9.56 4.76
CA LEU A 146 -8.89 -8.70 3.58
C LEU A 146 -7.55 -8.02 3.28
N LEU A 147 -6.93 -7.40 4.29
CA LEU A 147 -5.63 -6.73 4.14
C LEU A 147 -4.53 -7.72 3.74
N HIS A 148 -4.55 -8.94 4.28
CA HIS A 148 -3.62 -9.99 3.90
C HIS A 148 -3.82 -10.40 2.43
N LYS A 149 -5.08 -10.60 2.00
CA LYS A 149 -5.40 -10.91 0.60
C LYS A 149 -4.99 -9.79 -0.36
N THR A 150 -5.04 -8.54 0.07
CA THR A 150 -4.51 -7.40 -0.69
C THR A 150 -2.98 -7.41 -0.71
N TRP A 151 -2.35 -7.67 0.44
CA TRP A 151 -0.89 -7.70 0.61
C TRP A 151 -0.19 -8.74 -0.26
N VAL A 152 -0.73 -9.97 -0.34
CA VAL A 152 -0.11 -11.07 -1.10
C VAL A 152 -0.15 -10.90 -2.61
N LYS A 153 -0.93 -9.94 -3.12
CA LYS A 153 -0.99 -9.59 -4.54
C LYS A 153 0.03 -8.55 -4.95
N MET A 154 0.45 -7.72 -4.00
CA MET A 154 1.36 -6.61 -4.25
C MET A 154 2.80 -7.10 -4.39
N SER A 155 3.54 -6.50 -5.33
CA SER A 155 4.98 -6.65 -5.45
C SER A 155 5.72 -6.07 -4.23
N PRO A 156 7.00 -6.41 -4.02
CA PRO A 156 7.81 -5.78 -2.97
C PRO A 156 7.86 -4.25 -3.04
N CYS A 157 7.86 -3.68 -4.25
CA CYS A 157 7.83 -2.24 -4.46
C CYS A 157 6.49 -1.63 -3.99
N ALA A 158 5.36 -2.22 -4.37
CA ALA A 158 4.05 -1.73 -3.93
C ALA A 158 3.85 -1.91 -2.42
N ARG A 159 4.33 -3.01 -1.84
CA ARG A 159 4.32 -3.23 -0.38
C ARG A 159 5.10 -2.14 0.37
N SER A 160 6.25 -1.70 -0.16
CA SER A 160 7.02 -0.62 0.46
C SER A 160 6.29 0.72 0.37
N LYS A 161 5.51 0.98 -0.69
CA LYS A 161 4.66 2.16 -0.76
C LYS A 161 3.44 2.06 0.18
N ALA A 162 2.83 0.88 0.27
CA ALA A 162 1.64 0.63 1.09
C ALA A 162 1.86 0.96 2.57
N ILE A 163 3.00 0.58 3.16
CA ILE A 163 3.30 0.86 4.58
C ILE A 163 3.34 2.36 4.93
N HIS A 164 3.54 3.21 3.92
CA HIS A 164 3.64 4.65 4.09
C HIS A 164 2.33 5.39 3.80
N LEU A 165 1.28 4.71 3.32
CA LEU A 165 -0.05 5.31 3.17
C LEU A 165 -0.64 5.71 4.52
N GLU A 166 -1.49 6.71 4.57
CA GLU A 166 -2.14 7.10 5.82
C GLU A 166 -3.23 6.09 6.24
N TYR A 167 -3.15 5.63 7.49
CA TYR A 167 -4.16 4.76 8.11
C TYR A 167 -4.58 5.32 9.46
N ASP A 168 -5.83 5.09 9.86
CA ASP A 168 -6.17 5.20 11.29
C ASP A 168 -5.47 4.11 12.10
N ALA A 169 -5.46 4.25 13.43
CA ALA A 169 -4.74 3.30 14.29
C ALA A 169 -5.30 1.85 14.18
N PRO A 170 -6.63 1.61 14.22
CA PRO A 170 -7.18 0.27 14.04
C PRO A 170 -6.80 -0.40 12.71
N MET A 171 -6.92 0.32 11.58
CA MET A 171 -6.56 -0.20 10.26
C MET A 171 -5.06 -0.49 10.17
N LEU A 172 -4.22 0.40 10.69
CA LEU A 172 -2.77 0.20 10.72
C LEU A 172 -2.41 -1.05 11.53
N HIS A 173 -3.04 -1.28 12.68
CA HIS A 173 -2.82 -2.49 13.47
C HIS A 173 -3.18 -3.74 12.67
N CYS A 174 -4.34 -3.74 12.00
CA CYS A 174 -4.76 -4.87 11.17
C CYS A 174 -3.80 -5.10 9.99
N LEU A 175 -3.28 -4.03 9.37
CA LEU A 175 -2.29 -4.13 8.31
C LEU A 175 -1.00 -4.78 8.81
N ILE A 176 -0.46 -4.33 9.95
CA ILE A 176 0.76 -4.91 10.54
C ILE A 176 0.57 -6.40 10.85
N GLU A 177 -0.60 -6.78 11.37
CA GLU A 177 -0.94 -8.19 11.60
C GLU A 177 -1.07 -8.99 10.30
N ALA A 178 -1.64 -8.40 9.24
CA ALA A 178 -1.72 -9.01 7.92
C ALA A 178 -0.33 -9.27 7.33
N ILE A 179 0.58 -8.29 7.38
CA ILE A 179 1.98 -8.45 6.94
C ILE A 179 2.66 -9.60 7.69
N ALA A 180 2.38 -9.72 8.98
CA ALA A 180 2.96 -10.74 9.85
C ALA A 180 2.46 -12.17 9.59
N ARG A 181 1.41 -12.36 8.79
CA ARG A 181 0.97 -13.70 8.33
C ARG A 181 1.81 -14.21 7.17
N ASP A 182 2.25 -13.32 6.28
CA ASP A 182 3.08 -13.65 5.11
C ASP A 182 4.56 -13.84 5.51
N SER A 183 4.98 -13.21 6.61
CA SER A 183 6.38 -13.18 7.08
C SER A 183 6.85 -14.50 7.75
N THR A 184 6.21 -15.63 7.43
CA THR A 184 6.65 -16.95 7.93
C THR A 184 7.86 -17.39 7.10
N PRO A 185 9.06 -17.63 7.69
CA PRO A 185 10.29 -17.69 6.92
C PRO A 185 10.36 -18.89 5.95
N SER A 186 10.71 -18.65 4.69
CA SER A 186 11.15 -19.68 3.73
C SER A 186 12.63 -20.06 3.88
N LEU A 187 13.39 -19.34 4.72
CA LEU A 187 14.79 -19.56 5.06
C LEU A 187 14.97 -19.56 6.58
N PRO A 188 15.97 -20.28 7.14
CA PRO A 188 16.28 -20.23 8.57
C PRO A 188 16.89 -18.86 8.91
N GLN A 189 16.04 -17.86 9.16
CA GLN A 189 16.46 -16.62 9.80
C GLN A 189 16.42 -16.83 11.31
N THR A 190 17.50 -16.47 12.00
CA THR A 190 17.49 -16.44 13.47
C THR A 190 16.34 -15.55 13.91
N PRO A 191 15.41 -16.04 14.74
CA PRO A 191 14.29 -15.24 15.21
C PRO A 191 14.82 -13.96 15.84
N MET A 192 14.17 -12.83 15.55
CA MET A 192 14.48 -11.60 16.26
C MET A 192 14.09 -11.78 17.72
N VAL A 193 15.08 -11.74 18.62
CA VAL A 193 14.86 -11.80 20.06
C VAL A 193 14.97 -10.39 20.62
N ALA A 194 13.85 -9.84 21.08
CA ALA A 194 13.81 -8.52 21.69
C ALA A 194 14.32 -8.57 23.15
N PRO A 195 15.05 -7.54 23.62
CA PRO A 195 15.35 -7.41 25.04
C PRO A 195 14.07 -7.45 25.88
N ARG A 196 14.10 -8.19 26.99
CA ARG A 196 12.98 -8.20 27.94
C ARG A 196 13.07 -6.97 28.83
N PHE A 197 12.01 -6.18 28.85
CA PHE A 197 11.92 -4.99 29.69
C PHE A 197 11.31 -5.36 31.04
N THR A 198 11.80 -4.75 32.12
CA THR A 198 11.05 -4.77 33.37
C THR A 198 9.79 -3.92 33.21
N LYS A 199 8.76 -4.20 34.00
CA LYS A 199 7.54 -3.38 34.04
C LYS A 199 7.85 -1.90 34.27
N ALA A 200 8.77 -1.59 35.19
CA ALA A 200 9.20 -0.22 35.46
C ALA A 200 9.83 0.47 34.23
N CYS A 201 10.65 -0.25 33.45
CA CYS A 201 11.20 0.27 32.20
C CYS A 201 10.12 0.49 31.13
N ALA A 202 9.18 -0.45 30.98
CA ALA A 202 8.08 -0.32 30.03
C ALA A 202 7.18 0.88 30.36
N ASP A 203 6.84 1.07 31.65
CA ASP A 203 6.03 2.19 32.12
C ASP A 203 6.73 3.53 31.92
N LEU A 204 8.05 3.60 32.16
CA LEU A 204 8.85 4.79 31.87
C LEU A 204 8.81 5.14 30.39
N LEU A 205 9.03 4.16 29.49
CA LEU A 205 9.02 4.39 28.04
C LEU A 205 7.65 4.88 27.55
N ARG A 206 6.55 4.30 28.05
CA ARG A 206 5.18 4.74 27.72
C ARG A 206 4.93 6.16 28.20
N LYS A 207 5.32 6.47 29.44
CA LYS A 207 5.18 7.82 30.00
C LYS A 207 5.97 8.84 29.19
N SER A 208 7.26 8.60 28.96
CA SER A 208 8.11 9.49 28.17
C SER A 208 7.55 9.71 26.76
N TRP A 209 7.06 8.65 26.10
CA TRP A 209 6.44 8.77 24.79
C TRP A 209 5.18 9.66 24.80
N SER A 210 4.34 9.54 25.83
CA SER A 210 3.12 10.36 25.96
C SER A 210 3.39 11.85 26.20
N GLU A 211 4.57 12.19 26.71
CA GLU A 211 5.00 13.58 26.98
C GLU A 211 5.69 14.23 25.77
N LEU A 212 6.00 13.46 24.71
CA LEU A 212 6.62 13.99 23.49
C LEU A 212 5.61 14.74 22.62
N PRO A 213 6.00 15.88 22.03
CA PRO A 213 5.13 16.66 21.16
C PRO A 213 4.68 15.83 19.95
N GLU A 214 3.51 16.14 19.39
CA GLU A 214 3.00 15.50 18.15
C GLU A 214 3.97 15.67 16.98
N THR A 215 4.76 16.75 16.96
CA THR A 215 5.78 17.04 15.94
C THR A 215 7.02 16.15 16.05
N PHE A 216 7.24 15.46 17.17
CA PHE A 216 8.47 14.72 17.45
C PHE A 216 8.86 13.76 16.32
N THR A 217 7.92 12.93 15.85
CA THR A 217 8.22 11.95 14.79
C THR A 217 8.56 12.63 13.47
N LYS A 218 7.92 13.76 13.17
CA LYS A 218 8.21 14.55 11.98
C LYS A 218 9.62 15.14 12.05
N GLU A 219 9.99 15.73 13.18
CA GLU A 219 11.33 16.32 13.41
C GLU A 219 12.45 15.28 13.28
N VAL A 220 12.23 14.06 13.81
CA VAL A 220 13.18 12.95 13.63
C VAL A 220 13.34 12.63 12.15
N PHE A 221 12.26 12.51 11.39
CA PHE A 221 12.33 12.18 9.96
C PHE A 221 12.94 13.29 9.11
N ASP A 222 12.55 14.54 9.32
CA ASP A 222 13.13 15.70 8.63
C ASP A 222 14.66 15.70 8.81
N ARG A 223 15.14 15.36 10.01
CA ARG A 223 16.56 15.23 10.30
C ARG A 223 17.21 14.02 9.61
N VAL A 224 16.58 12.84 9.64
CA VAL A 224 17.10 11.66 8.92
C VAL A 224 17.22 11.93 7.43
N LEU A 225 16.18 12.51 6.82
CA LEU A 225 16.15 12.84 5.40
C LEU A 225 17.18 13.91 5.02
N ALA A 226 17.48 14.84 5.92
CA ALA A 226 18.52 15.85 5.70
C ALA A 226 19.95 15.30 5.87
N GLU A 227 20.15 14.31 6.74
CA GLU A 227 21.47 13.76 7.09
C GLU A 227 21.88 12.56 6.22
N ASP A 228 20.94 11.84 5.60
CA ASP A 228 21.19 10.60 4.85
C ASP A 228 20.49 10.60 3.48
N LYS A 229 21.28 10.81 2.43
CA LYS A 229 20.80 10.90 1.05
C LYS A 229 20.20 9.58 0.55
N GLU A 230 20.77 8.43 0.95
CA GLU A 230 20.24 7.13 0.54
C GLU A 230 18.86 6.90 1.17
N VAL A 231 18.72 7.21 2.46
CA VAL A 231 17.41 7.14 3.13
C VAL A 231 16.41 8.13 2.54
N HIS A 232 16.88 9.33 2.15
CA HIS A 232 16.05 10.29 1.44
C HIS A 232 15.52 9.73 0.12
N GLU A 233 16.36 9.14 -0.72
CA GLU A 233 15.95 8.55 -2.01
C GLU A 233 14.99 7.36 -1.82
N LEU A 234 15.21 6.54 -0.79
CA LEU A 234 14.37 5.37 -0.50
C LEU A 234 12.97 5.74 0.00
N LEU A 235 12.88 6.75 0.86
CA LEU A 235 11.63 7.09 1.53
C LEU A 235 10.86 8.23 0.85
N SER A 236 11.53 9.03 0.00
CA SER A 236 10.85 10.08 -0.75
C SER A 236 9.95 9.48 -1.82
N SER A 237 8.68 9.86 -1.80
CA SER A 237 7.75 9.60 -2.91
C SER A 237 6.95 10.86 -3.21
N PRO A 238 6.76 11.22 -4.49
CA PRO A 238 5.86 12.31 -4.87
C PRO A 238 4.39 11.98 -4.52
N VAL A 239 4.06 10.69 -4.34
CA VAL A 239 2.73 10.20 -4.00
C VAL A 239 2.56 10.05 -2.48
N VAL A 240 3.59 9.60 -1.77
CA VAL A 240 3.55 9.41 -0.31
C VAL A 240 4.39 10.46 0.39
N LYS A 241 3.72 11.41 1.05
CA LYS A 241 4.37 12.63 1.52
C LYS A 241 4.79 12.62 2.99
N GLU A 242 4.29 11.69 3.81
CA GLU A 242 4.38 11.86 5.27
C GLU A 242 4.48 10.54 6.07
N PHE A 243 5.36 10.50 7.06
CA PHE A 243 5.51 9.37 8.00
C PHE A 243 4.47 9.39 9.13
N GLN A 244 3.22 9.72 8.81
CA GLN A 244 2.17 9.93 9.81
C GLN A 244 1.86 8.67 10.63
N ASN A 245 2.16 7.50 10.09
CA ASN A 245 1.95 6.23 10.79
C ASN A 245 2.98 5.98 11.88
N MET A 246 4.17 6.59 11.85
CA MET A 246 5.26 6.18 12.73
C MET A 246 4.88 6.32 14.21
N ARG A 247 4.18 7.40 14.57
CA ARG A 247 3.72 7.61 15.94
C ARG A 247 2.77 6.49 16.38
N LYS A 248 1.85 6.09 15.50
CA LYS A 248 0.88 4.99 15.73
C LYS A 248 1.59 3.64 15.84
N VAL A 249 2.57 3.37 14.97
CA VAL A 249 3.42 2.15 15.01
C VAL A 249 4.18 2.06 16.34
N ILE A 250 4.87 3.14 16.75
CA ILE A 250 5.63 3.15 18.01
C ILE A 250 4.67 2.96 19.19
N SER A 251 3.55 3.67 19.23
CA SER A 251 2.52 3.49 20.27
C SER A 251 2.04 2.03 20.37
N ARG A 252 1.84 1.35 19.22
CA ARG A 252 1.49 -0.08 19.20
C ARG A 252 2.57 -0.93 19.85
N PHE A 253 3.83 -0.73 19.48
CA PHE A 253 4.95 -1.50 20.05
C PHE A 253 5.17 -1.25 21.53
N LEU A 254 4.99 -0.01 22.01
CA LEU A 254 5.05 0.32 23.44
C LEU A 254 3.96 -0.40 24.25
N GLY A 255 2.82 -0.69 23.62
CA GLY A 255 1.76 -1.54 24.19
C GLY A 255 2.12 -3.01 24.31
N LEU A 256 3.19 -3.48 23.65
CA LEU A 256 3.60 -4.90 23.59
C LEU A 256 4.89 -5.19 24.37
N LEU A 257 5.34 -4.27 25.23
CA LEU A 257 6.60 -4.42 25.99
C LEU A 257 6.53 -5.38 27.18
N GLU A 258 5.34 -5.82 27.59
CA GLU A 258 5.20 -6.80 28.68
C GLU A 258 5.69 -8.20 28.24
N PRO A 259 6.22 -9.02 29.17
CA PRO A 259 6.77 -10.34 28.84
C PRO A 259 5.81 -11.24 28.05
N GLU A 260 4.52 -11.23 28.39
CA GLU A 260 3.49 -12.07 27.77
C GLU A 260 3.16 -11.64 26.34
N ALA A 261 3.31 -10.35 26.02
CA ALA A 261 3.04 -9.77 24.72
C ALA A 261 4.27 -9.75 23.79
N MET A 262 5.45 -10.02 24.34
CA MET A 262 6.72 -9.91 23.63
C MET A 262 6.84 -10.83 22.39
N PRO A 263 6.33 -12.07 22.39
CA PRO A 263 6.32 -12.88 21.15
C PRO A 263 5.54 -12.21 20.02
N GLN A 264 4.47 -11.47 20.35
CA GLN A 264 3.73 -10.68 19.36
C GLN A 264 4.55 -9.48 18.90
N PHE A 265 5.20 -8.74 19.81
CA PHE A 265 6.15 -7.68 19.45
C PHE A 265 7.15 -8.19 18.42
N GLU A 266 7.82 -9.31 18.71
CA GLU A 266 8.87 -9.87 17.87
C GLU A 266 8.35 -10.22 16.47
N LYS A 267 7.18 -10.87 16.41
CA LYS A 267 6.52 -11.22 15.16
C LYS A 267 6.18 -9.98 14.32
N LEU A 268 5.59 -8.95 14.91
CA LEU A 268 5.18 -7.73 14.19
C LEU A 268 6.38 -6.89 13.74
N ALA A 269 7.40 -6.77 14.59
CA ALA A 269 8.62 -6.03 14.26
C ALA A 269 9.42 -6.72 13.15
N HIS A 270 9.49 -8.06 13.18
CA HIS A 270 10.09 -8.82 12.08
C HIS A 270 9.35 -8.59 10.76
N ALA A 271 8.02 -8.65 10.78
CA ALA A 271 7.19 -8.44 9.60
C ALA A 271 7.37 -7.05 8.97
N LEU A 272 7.39 -6.00 9.81
CA LEU A 272 7.67 -4.64 9.35
C LEU A 272 9.09 -4.47 8.83
N ALA A 273 10.07 -5.12 9.46
CA ALA A 273 11.43 -5.12 8.96
C ALA A 273 11.50 -5.76 7.57
N VAL A 274 10.90 -6.94 7.37
CA VAL A 274 10.86 -7.62 6.05
C VAL A 274 10.19 -6.75 4.99
N ALA A 275 9.05 -6.11 5.33
CA ALA A 275 8.37 -5.18 4.43
C ALA A 275 9.27 -3.97 4.06
N GLY A 276 10.00 -3.42 5.03
CA GLY A 276 10.95 -2.32 4.81
C GLY A 276 12.15 -2.71 3.94
N HIS A 277 12.69 -3.92 4.10
CA HIS A 277 13.78 -4.44 3.24
C HIS A 277 13.34 -4.56 1.78
N GLY A 278 12.07 -4.90 1.52
CA GLY A 278 11.50 -4.91 0.16
C GLY A 278 11.55 -3.54 -0.53
N GLY A 279 11.62 -2.47 0.25
CA GLY A 279 11.86 -1.10 -0.21
C GLY A 279 13.33 -0.65 -0.15
N GLY A 280 14.29 -1.55 0.09
CA GLY A 280 15.72 -1.22 0.09
C GLY A 280 16.31 -0.75 1.43
N LEU A 281 15.54 -0.72 2.52
CA LEU A 281 16.06 -0.37 3.85
C LEU A 281 17.04 -1.43 4.37
N ARG A 282 18.14 -0.97 5.00
CA ARG A 282 19.23 -1.79 5.53
C ARG A 282 19.54 -1.40 6.97
N LEU A 283 20.28 -2.25 7.70
CA LEU A 283 20.73 -1.96 9.07
C LEU A 283 21.54 -0.67 9.19
N SER A 284 22.31 -0.29 8.15
CA SER A 284 23.03 0.99 8.10
C SER A 284 22.09 2.19 8.25
N HIS A 285 20.90 2.13 7.65
CA HIS A 285 19.89 3.20 7.73
C HIS A 285 19.28 3.31 9.13
N ILE A 286 19.18 2.20 9.87
CA ILE A 286 18.69 2.20 11.27
C ILE A 286 19.62 2.98 12.19
N ALA A 287 20.94 2.95 11.93
CA ALA A 287 21.90 3.73 12.71
C ALA A 287 21.69 5.24 12.55
N ALA A 288 21.35 5.71 11.34
CA ALA A 288 20.99 7.10 11.10
C ALA A 288 19.73 7.51 11.87
N MET A 289 18.70 6.65 11.83
CA MET A 289 17.44 6.89 12.55
C MET A 289 17.66 6.95 14.07
N LYS A 290 18.49 6.05 14.63
CA LYS A 290 18.88 6.09 16.06
C LYS A 290 19.56 7.42 16.43
N ARG A 291 20.51 7.89 15.61
CA ARG A 291 21.20 9.16 15.87
C ARG A 291 20.24 10.34 15.84
N ALA A 292 19.32 10.38 14.88
CA ALA A 292 18.32 11.44 14.78
C ALA A 292 17.41 11.48 16.01
N VAL A 293 16.90 10.32 16.47
CA VAL A 293 16.10 10.21 17.70
C VAL A 293 16.85 10.77 18.91
N VAL A 294 18.09 10.34 19.12
CA VAL A 294 18.91 10.82 20.24
C VAL A 294 19.08 12.34 20.17
N ARG A 295 19.40 12.89 19.00
CA ARG A 295 19.58 14.33 18.82
C ARG A 295 18.31 15.12 19.14
N VAL A 296 17.16 14.71 18.61
CA VAL A 296 15.87 15.39 18.84
C VAL A 296 15.47 15.34 20.33
N VAL A 297 15.68 14.19 20.99
CA VAL A 297 15.46 14.07 22.44
C VAL A 297 16.42 15.00 23.20
N THR A 298 17.71 15.01 22.88
CA THR A 298 18.67 15.87 23.60
C THR A 298 18.43 17.37 23.38
N SER A 299 18.04 17.79 22.17
CA SER A 299 17.78 19.21 21.87
C SER A 299 16.52 19.71 22.56
N SER A 300 15.45 18.90 22.59
CA SER A 300 14.21 19.24 23.29
C SER A 300 14.37 19.29 24.82
N TRP A 301 15.32 18.55 25.37
CA TRP A 301 15.68 18.62 26.78
C TRP A 301 16.47 19.89 27.11
N THR A 302 17.43 20.30 26.28
CA THR A 302 18.21 21.53 26.49
C THR A 302 17.40 22.81 26.42
N GLU A 303 16.25 22.80 25.73
CA GLU A 303 15.33 23.96 25.66
C GLU A 303 14.37 24.03 26.86
N ARG A 304 14.23 22.95 27.64
CA ARG A 304 13.31 22.85 28.80
C ARG A 304 14.01 22.98 30.16
N SER A 305 15.34 22.94 30.19
CA SER A 305 16.20 23.07 31.38
C SER A 305 16.85 24.45 31.47
#